data_AF-A0A527GJ84-F1
#
_entry.id   AF-A0A527GJ84-F1
#
_cell.length_a   1.000
_cell.length_b   1.000
_cell.length_c   1.000
_cell.angle_alpha   90.00
_cell.angle_beta   90.00
_cell.angle_gamma   90.00
#
_symmetry.space_group_name_H-M   'P 1'
#
loop_
_entity.id
_entity.type
_entity.pdbx_description
1 polymer ?
#
loop_
_entity_poly.entity_id
_entity_poly.type
_entity_poly.pdbx_seq_one_letter_code
_entity_poly.pdbx_strand_id
1 'polypeptide(L)'
;MEQLVEEFGHSTYTSFPVIAARLLLATLYGAVIGFEREWRNRPAGLRTHILVCVAAATFGILTVEIVHAPMFAGESVKVDPIRVVEAVTAGVAFLA
;
A
#
# COMPACT_ATOMS: atom_id res chain seq x y z
N MET A 1 20.08 -19.01 -7.25
CA MET A 1 18.65 -19.28 -7.50
C MET A 1 17.95 -19.64 -6.21
N GLU A 2 18.51 -20.53 -5.38
CA GLU A 2 17.93 -20.90 -4.08
C GLU A 2 17.75 -19.71 -3.11
N GLN A 3 18.70 -18.78 -3.05
CA GLN A 3 18.57 -17.56 -2.24
C GLN A 3 17.36 -16.68 -2.62
N LEU A 4 17.02 -16.59 -3.92
CA LEU A 4 15.82 -15.86 -4.36
C LEU A 4 14.55 -16.59 -3.95
N VAL A 5 14.55 -17.93 -4.01
CA VAL A 5 13.40 -18.72 -3.60
C VAL A 5 13.21 -18.66 -2.08
N GLU A 6 14.29 -18.64 -1.30
CA GLU A 6 14.21 -18.37 0.13
C GLU A 6 13.66 -16.97 0.39
N GLU A 7 14.17 -15.94 -0.28
CA GLU A 7 13.79 -14.53 -0.07
C GLU A 7 12.36 -14.17 -0.52
N PHE A 8 11.83 -14.88 -1.52
CA PHE A 8 10.44 -14.68 -1.97
C PHE A 8 9.48 -15.78 -1.46
N GLY A 9 9.99 -16.85 -0.87
CA GLY A 9 9.21 -17.99 -0.38
C GLY A 9 8.74 -17.87 1.07
N HIS A 10 9.02 -16.74 1.72
CA HIS A 10 8.56 -16.47 3.08
C HIS A 10 7.03 -16.53 3.16
N SER A 11 6.50 -17.17 4.20
CA SER A 11 5.06 -17.04 4.50
C SER A 11 4.80 -15.66 5.08
N THR A 12 4.12 -14.82 4.28
CA THR A 12 3.49 -13.58 4.75
C THR A 12 2.16 -13.90 5.42
N TYR A 13 1.70 -13.01 6.30
CA TYR A 13 0.39 -13.13 6.94
C TYR A 13 -0.73 -13.02 5.90
N THR A 14 -0.59 -12.08 4.96
CA THR A 14 -1.47 -11.91 3.82
C THR A 14 -0.97 -12.75 2.65
N SER A 15 -1.80 -13.61 2.08
CA SER A 15 -1.39 -14.45 0.95
C SER A 15 -0.98 -13.62 -0.27
N PHE A 16 0.08 -14.05 -0.99
CA PHE A 16 0.57 -13.38 -2.20
C PHE A 16 -0.51 -13.05 -3.25
N PRO A 17 -1.49 -13.93 -3.55
CA PRO A 17 -2.55 -13.59 -4.50
C PRO A 17 -3.42 -12.42 -4.03
N VAL A 18 -3.64 -12.29 -2.73
CA VAL A 18 -4.41 -11.20 -2.13
C VAL A 18 -3.63 -9.89 -2.21
N ILE A 19 -2.32 -9.93 -1.94
CA ILE A 19 -1.42 -8.78 -2.10
C ILE A 19 -1.45 -8.29 -3.54
N ALA A 20 -1.23 -9.19 -4.51
CA ALA A 20 -1.26 -8.87 -5.93
C ALA A 20 -2.62 -8.28 -6.35
N ALA A 21 -3.73 -8.89 -5.92
CA ALA A 21 -5.07 -8.38 -6.21
C ALA A 21 -5.30 -6.97 -5.63
N ARG A 22 -4.87 -6.70 -4.39
CA ARG A 22 -4.98 -5.37 -3.77
C ARG A 22 -4.20 -4.31 -4.54
N LEU A 23 -2.97 -4.62 -4.97
CA LEU A 23 -2.13 -3.69 -5.74
C LEU A 23 -2.68 -3.45 -7.15
N LEU A 24 -3.19 -4.50 -7.81
CA LEU A 24 -3.84 -4.37 -9.12
C LEU A 24 -5.12 -3.52 -9.03
N LEU A 25 -5.96 -3.76 -8.01
CA LEU A 25 -7.16 -2.96 -7.78
C LEU A 25 -6.81 -1.50 -7.44
N ALA A 26 -5.79 -1.27 -6.61
CA ALA A 26 -5.32 0.08 -6.30
C ALA A 26 -4.83 0.82 -7.56
N THR A 27 -4.09 0.12 -8.43
CA THR A 27 -3.64 0.64 -9.73
C THR A 27 -4.84 0.99 -10.62
N LEU A 28 -5.82 0.08 -10.71
CA LEU A 28 -7.02 0.27 -11.53
C LEU A 28 -7.85 1.46 -11.05
N TYR A 29 -8.14 1.55 -9.75
CA TYR A 29 -8.92 2.65 -9.20
C TYR A 29 -8.18 3.99 -9.31
N GLY A 30 -6.87 4.02 -9.03
CA GLY A 30 -6.04 5.20 -9.25
C GLY A 30 -6.00 5.61 -10.72
N ALA A 31 -5.99 4.65 -11.64
CA ALA A 31 -6.04 4.91 -13.08
C ALA A 31 -7.38 5.52 -13.51
N VAL A 32 -8.51 4.98 -13.03
CA VAL A 32 -9.85 5.51 -13.34
C VAL A 32 -9.99 6.97 -12.89
N ILE A 33 -9.62 7.26 -11.65
CA ILE A 33 -9.70 8.62 -11.08
C ILE A 33 -8.72 9.56 -11.80
N GLY A 34 -7.48 9.11 -11.97
CA GLY A 34 -6.42 9.90 -12.59
C GLY A 34 -6.71 10.22 -14.06
N PHE A 35 -7.32 9.28 -14.80
CA PHE A 35 -7.74 9.49 -16.18
C PHE A 35 -8.79 10.59 -16.29
N GLU A 36 -9.83 10.55 -15.45
CA GLU A 36 -10.87 11.59 -15.44
C GLU A 36 -10.27 12.97 -15.13
N ARG A 37 -9.34 13.04 -14.19
CA ARG A 37 -8.69 14.29 -13.80
C ARG A 37 -7.79 14.85 -14.89
N GLU A 38 -7.02 14.00 -15.56
CA GLU A 38 -6.15 14.39 -16.67
C GLU A 38 -6.98 14.88 -17.86
N TRP A 39 -8.09 14.20 -18.17
CA TRP A 39 -9.05 14.65 -19.18
C TRP A 39 -9.61 16.05 -18.87
N ARG A 40 -9.90 16.32 -17.60
CA ARG A 40 -10.40 17.63 -17.13
C ARG A 40 -9.29 18.68 -16.94
N ASN A 41 -8.06 18.43 -17.44
CA ASN A 41 -6.90 19.31 -17.30
C ASN A 41 -6.60 19.73 -15.83
N ARG A 42 -6.80 18.80 -14.89
CA ARG A 42 -6.41 19.02 -13.48
C ARG A 42 -4.90 18.80 -13.32
N PRO A 43 -4.24 19.50 -12.38
CA PRO A 43 -2.77 19.45 -12.23
C PRO A 43 -2.23 18.07 -11.85
N ALA A 44 -2.99 17.29 -11.06
CA ALA A 44 -2.68 15.89 -10.75
C ALA A 44 -3.51 14.96 -11.63
N GLY A 45 -2.84 14.26 -12.56
CA GLY A 45 -3.43 13.38 -13.58
C GLY A 45 -3.24 11.89 -13.30
N LEU A 46 -3.13 11.08 -14.36
CA LEU A 46 -3.15 9.62 -14.30
C LEU A 46 -2.02 9.02 -13.44
N ARG A 47 -0.77 9.39 -13.76
CA ARG A 47 0.41 8.84 -13.08
C ARG A 47 0.39 9.14 -11.58
N THR A 48 -0.03 10.34 -11.20
CA THR A 48 -0.06 10.80 -9.82
C THR A 48 -1.04 9.97 -8.99
N HIS A 49 -2.26 9.77 -9.48
CA HIS A 49 -3.28 8.99 -8.75
C HIS A 49 -2.95 7.49 -8.70
N ILE A 50 -2.38 6.92 -9.75
CA ILE A 50 -1.89 5.53 -9.72
C ILE A 50 -0.84 5.36 -8.62
N LEU A 51 0.20 6.22 -8.60
CA LEU A 51 1.28 6.12 -7.62
C LEU A 51 0.77 6.29 -6.18
N VAL A 52 -0.15 7.24 -5.96
CA VAL A 52 -0.77 7.47 -4.65
C VAL A 52 -1.56 6.27 -4.17
N CYS A 53 -2.43 5.70 -5.01
CA CYS A 53 -3.24 4.54 -4.63
C CYS A 53 -2.38 3.30 -4.36
N VAL A 54 -1.36 3.04 -5.19
CA VAL A 54 -0.42 1.93 -5.00
C VAL A 54 0.41 2.11 -3.73
N ALA A 55 0.89 3.32 -3.45
CA ALA A 55 1.61 3.62 -2.21
C ALA A 55 0.71 3.36 -0.98
N ALA A 56 -0.51 3.89 -0.98
CA ALA A 56 -1.47 3.69 0.11
C ALA A 56 -1.79 2.20 0.34
N ALA A 57 -2.01 1.43 -0.73
CA ALA A 57 -2.25 -0.01 -0.64
C ALA A 57 -1.02 -0.76 -0.09
N THR A 58 0.18 -0.42 -0.56
CA THR A 58 1.43 -0.99 -0.07
C THR A 58 1.62 -0.73 1.43
N PHE A 59 1.43 0.51 1.88
CA PHE A 59 1.54 0.86 3.31
C PHE A 59 0.49 0.13 4.15
N GLY A 60 -0.74 -0.03 3.65
CA GLY A 60 -1.77 -0.83 4.33
C GLY A 60 -1.37 -2.30 4.47
N ILE A 61 -0.81 -2.89 3.43
CA ILE A 61 -0.30 -4.28 3.46
C ILE A 61 0.84 -4.40 4.46
N LEU A 62 1.84 -3.52 4.40
CA LEU A 62 2.96 -3.50 5.34
C LEU A 62 2.48 -3.36 6.78
N THR A 63 1.46 -2.53 7.02
CA THR A 63 0.88 -2.36 8.36
C THR A 63 0.33 -3.68 8.88
N VAL A 64 -0.41 -4.42 8.05
CA VAL A 64 -0.95 -5.74 8.42
C VAL A 64 0.18 -6.72 8.71
N GLU A 65 1.21 -6.78 7.86
CA GLU A 65 2.36 -7.68 8.08
C GLU A 65 3.12 -7.33 9.36
N ILE A 66 3.37 -6.05 9.63
CA ILE A 66 4.07 -5.58 10.84
C ILE A 66 3.26 -5.90 12.10
N VAL A 67 1.95 -5.64 12.10
CA VAL A 67 1.08 -5.91 13.26
C VAL A 67 1.07 -7.40 13.63
N HIS A 68 1.20 -8.29 12.65
CA HIS A 68 1.21 -9.74 12.87
C HIS A 68 2.62 -10.35 12.91
N ALA A 69 3.68 -9.55 12.80
CA ALA A 69 5.03 -10.06 12.82
C ALA A 69 5.40 -10.53 14.24
N PRO A 70 6.00 -11.72 14.39
CA PRO A 70 6.27 -12.34 15.69
C PRO A 70 7.22 -11.51 16.57
N MET A 71 8.08 -10.68 15.96
CA MET A 71 8.97 -9.75 16.67
C MET A 71 8.20 -8.70 17.49
N PHE A 72 6.96 -8.39 17.10
CA PHE A 72 6.10 -7.40 17.75
C PHE A 72 4.98 -8.03 18.59
N ALA A 73 4.95 -9.37 18.73
CA ALA A 73 3.93 -10.09 19.49
C ALA A 73 4.12 -10.05 21.02
N GLY A 74 5.21 -9.46 21.52
CA GLY A 74 5.47 -9.32 22.96
C GLY A 74 4.64 -8.20 23.62
N GLU A 75 4.29 -8.37 24.90
CA GLU A 75 3.45 -7.45 25.70
C GLU A 75 3.92 -5.99 25.71
N SER A 76 5.18 -5.70 25.41
CA SER A 76 5.76 -4.37 25.50
C SER A 76 5.66 -3.52 24.23
N VAL A 77 5.27 -4.09 23.08
CA VAL A 77 5.22 -3.35 21.80
C VAL A 77 3.77 -3.10 21.37
N LYS A 78 3.30 -1.87 21.61
CA LYS A 78 1.99 -1.42 21.11
C LYS A 78 2.13 -0.89 19.69
N VAL A 79 1.74 -1.69 18.69
CA VAL A 79 1.65 -1.25 17.30
C VAL A 79 0.35 -0.47 17.09
N ASP A 80 0.45 0.75 16.55
CA ASP A 80 -0.70 1.61 16.26
C ASP A 80 -0.86 1.79 14.73
N PRO A 81 -1.74 1.00 14.08
CA PRO A 81 -1.95 1.06 12.63
C PRO A 81 -2.59 2.38 12.18
N ILE A 82 -3.22 3.14 13.08
CA ILE A 82 -3.87 4.41 12.74
C ILE A 82 -2.84 5.43 12.27
N ARG A 83 -1.62 5.40 12.83
CA ARG A 83 -0.53 6.29 12.42
C ARG A 83 -0.15 6.18 10.94
N VAL A 84 -0.29 4.99 10.35
CA VAL A 84 -0.03 4.80 8.92
C VAL A 84 -1.14 5.45 8.10
N VAL A 85 -2.39 5.34 8.53
CA VAL A 85 -3.52 6.04 7.90
C VAL A 85 -3.35 7.55 7.98
N GLU A 86 -2.90 8.08 9.12
CA GLU A 86 -2.59 9.51 9.29
C GLU A 86 -1.48 9.97 8.32
N ALA A 87 -0.37 9.24 8.25
CA ALA A 87 0.75 9.57 7.39
C ALA A 87 0.37 9.53 5.89
N VAL A 88 -0.36 8.50 5.47
CA VAL A 88 -0.84 8.39 4.08
C VAL A 88 -1.82 9.52 3.77
N THR A 89 -2.80 9.79 4.64
CA THR A 89 -3.80 10.86 4.42
C THR A 89 -3.14 12.24 4.35
N ALA A 90 -2.16 12.51 5.22
CA ALA A 90 -1.37 13.74 5.19
C ALA A 90 -0.58 13.88 3.88
N GLY A 91 0.03 12.79 3.40
CA GLY A 91 0.75 12.77 2.12
C GLY A 91 -0.16 13.02 0.91
N VAL A 92 -1.37 12.45 0.89
CA VAL A 92 -2.34 12.68 -0.18
C VAL A 92 -2.87 14.11 -0.17
N ALA A 93 -3.12 14.68 1.00
CA ALA A 93 -3.59 16.07 1.13
C ALA A 93 -2.59 17.09 0.55
N PHE A 94 -1.28 16.78 0.55
CA PHE A 94 -0.25 17.62 -0.07
C PHE A 94 -0.31 17.62 -1.61
N LEU A 95 -0.91 16.60 -2.22
CA LEU A 95 -1.00 16.43 -3.68
C LEU A 95 -2.30 16.97 -4.29
N ALA A 96 -3.29 17.32 -3.46
CA ALA A 96 -4.63 17.76 -3.88
C ALA A 96 -4.72 19.28 -4.01
#